data_AF-A0A4U9UFE4-F1
#
_entry.id   AF-A0A4U9UFE4-F1
#
_cell.length_a   1.000
_cell.length_b   1.000
_cell.length_c   1.000
_cell.angle_alpha   90.00
_cell.angle_beta   90.00
_cell.angle_gamma   90.00
#
_symmetry.space_group_name_H-M   'P 1'
#
loop_
_entity.id
_entity.type
_entity.pdbx_description
1 polymer ?
#
loop_
_entity_poly.entity_id
_entity_poly.type
_entity_poly.pdbx_seq_one_letter_code
_entity_poly.pdbx_strand_id
1 'polypeptide(L)'
;MQNYRLLNATLYVTLEPCVMCAGAMVHSRIRRLVYGAADEKTGAVGSLVDILRHPGMNHQVEIVSGVAGRRVRRHPQQLFPHAPRAEKSAETGAASRKRPAITTYLENNYRASASLASTAG
;
A
#
# COMPACT_ATOMS: atom_id res chain seq x y z
N MET A 1 23.05 -12.93 16.51
CA MET A 1 21.92 -12.10 16.06
C MET A 1 21.08 -12.91 15.08
N GLN A 2 19.77 -13.02 15.33
CA GLN A 2 18.83 -13.78 14.50
C GLN A 2 18.45 -13.00 13.22
N ASN A 3 18.19 -13.73 12.14
CA ASN A 3 18.00 -13.22 10.77
C ASN A 3 16.77 -12.30 10.64
N TYR A 4 16.93 -11.14 9.99
CA TYR A 4 15.82 -10.19 9.72
C TYR A 4 14.91 -10.61 8.57
N ARG A 5 15.36 -11.57 7.75
CA ARG A 5 14.57 -12.11 6.64
C ARG A 5 13.68 -13.23 7.15
N LEU A 6 12.38 -13.02 7.04
CA LEU A 6 11.32 -13.95 7.41
C LEU A 6 10.92 -14.80 6.19
N LEU A 7 11.91 -15.44 5.58
CA LEU A 7 11.69 -16.29 4.41
C LEU A 7 10.66 -17.38 4.74
N ASN A 8 9.77 -17.68 3.80
CA ASN A 8 8.68 -18.66 3.95
C ASN A 8 7.62 -18.33 5.01
N ALA A 9 7.70 -17.18 5.68
CA ALA A 9 6.66 -16.77 6.63
C ALA A 9 5.36 -16.37 5.92
N THR A 10 4.23 -16.70 6.55
CA THR A 10 2.91 -16.21 6.18
C THR A 10 2.41 -15.28 7.27
N LEU A 11 2.09 -14.04 6.91
CA LEU A 11 1.57 -13.03 7.81
C LEU A 11 0.05 -12.92 7.68
N TYR A 12 -0.64 -13.08 8.81
CA TYR A 12 -2.10 -12.91 8.89
C TYR A 12 -2.44 -11.60 9.57
N VAL A 13 -3.23 -10.75 8.91
CA VAL A 13 -3.66 -9.46 9.45
C VAL A 13 -5.15 -9.29 9.23
N THR A 14 -5.88 -8.76 10.19
CA THR A 14 -7.34 -8.66 10.04
C THR A 14 -7.74 -7.55 9.06
N LEU A 15 -6.97 -6.46 9.00
CA LEU A 15 -7.19 -5.30 8.13
C LEU A 15 -6.09 -5.24 7.06
N GLU A 16 -6.41 -4.63 5.92
CA GLU A 16 -5.44 -4.34 4.86
C GLU A 16 -4.26 -3.51 5.40
N PRO A 17 -3.01 -3.91 5.12
CA PRO A 17 -1.82 -3.18 5.53
C PRO A 17 -1.74 -1.78 4.92
N CYS A 18 -1.30 -0.79 5.71
CA CYS A 18 -0.96 0.54 5.20
C CYS A 18 0.43 0.57 4.54
N VAL A 19 0.81 1.73 4.00
CA VAL A 19 2.10 1.96 3.31
C VAL A 19 3.31 1.51 4.13
N MET A 20 3.32 1.85 5.42
CA MET A 20 4.41 1.48 6.34
C MET A 20 4.54 -0.05 6.47
N CYS A 21 3.42 -0.73 6.70
CA CYS A 21 3.40 -2.17 6.89
C CYS A 21 3.75 -2.91 5.59
N ALA A 22 3.24 -2.45 4.44
CA ALA A 22 3.58 -3.03 3.15
C ALA A 22 5.09 -2.91 2.84
N GLY A 23 5.71 -1.75 3.11
CA GLY A 23 7.15 -1.58 2.97
C GLY A 23 7.95 -2.54 3.87
N ALA A 24 7.54 -2.70 5.13
CA ALA A 24 8.18 -3.63 6.06
C ALA A 24 8.09 -5.10 5.58
N MET A 25 6.98 -5.49 4.95
CA MET A 25 6.81 -6.83 4.37
C MET A 25 7.79 -7.10 3.22
N VAL A 26 7.99 -6.10 2.34
CA VAL A 26 8.98 -6.17 1.26
C VAL A 26 10.40 -6.32 1.83
N HIS A 27 10.76 -5.52 2.83
CA HIS A 27 12.09 -5.57 3.44
C HIS A 27 12.37 -6.85 4.23
N SER A 28 11.35 -7.37 4.92
CA SER A 28 11.45 -8.63 5.68
C SER A 28 11.35 -9.89 4.82
N ARG A 29 10.98 -9.77 3.54
CA ARG A 29 10.93 -10.88 2.58
C ARG A 29 9.95 -12.00 2.98
N ILE A 30 8.81 -11.65 3.58
CA ILE A 30 7.76 -12.63 3.85
C ILE A 30 7.25 -13.28 2.56
N ARG A 31 6.84 -14.54 2.63
CA ARG A 31 6.36 -15.24 1.43
C ARG A 31 4.92 -14.87 1.08
N ARG A 32 4.06 -14.75 2.09
CA ARG A 32 2.63 -14.58 1.90
C ARG A 32 2.00 -13.63 2.91
N LEU A 33 1.08 -12.81 2.44
CA LEU A 33 0.16 -12.00 3.22
C LEU A 33 -1.25 -12.56 3.08
N VAL A 34 -1.94 -12.71 4.20
CA VAL A 34 -3.36 -13.03 4.27
C VAL A 34 -4.06 -11.92 5.05
N TYR A 35 -5.05 -11.26 4.45
CA TYR A 35 -5.83 -10.24 5.14
C TYR A 35 -7.34 -10.35 5.01
N GLY A 36 -8.05 -9.81 6.00
CA GLY A 36 -9.51 -9.82 6.08
C GLY A 36 -10.16 -8.67 5.29
N ALA A 37 -10.36 -7.53 5.94
CA ALA A 37 -11.06 -6.39 5.36
C ALA A 37 -10.13 -5.42 4.63
N ALA A 38 -10.61 -4.83 3.54
CA ALA A 38 -9.96 -3.73 2.84
C ALA A 38 -9.98 -2.43 3.69
N ASP A 39 -8.95 -1.59 3.53
CA ASP A 39 -8.88 -0.26 4.10
C ASP A 39 -8.88 0.82 3.00
N GLU A 40 -10.08 1.29 2.66
CA GLU A 40 -10.31 2.32 1.64
C GLU A 40 -9.57 3.64 1.89
N LYS A 41 -9.18 3.93 3.14
CA LYS A 41 -8.54 5.21 3.49
C LYS A 41 -7.03 5.15 3.41
N THR A 42 -6.42 4.06 3.89
CA THR A 42 -4.94 3.98 4.02
C THR A 42 -4.31 2.69 3.50
N GLY A 43 -5.11 1.76 2.98
CA GLY A 43 -4.65 0.45 2.54
C GLY A 43 -3.71 0.52 1.34
N ALA A 44 -2.63 -0.25 1.40
CA ALA A 44 -1.54 -0.25 0.43
C ALA A 44 -1.37 -1.58 -0.33
N VAL A 45 -2.43 -2.42 -0.33
CA VAL A 45 -2.47 -3.73 -1.01
C VAL A 45 -3.66 -3.79 -1.97
N GLY A 46 -4.00 -2.64 -2.57
CA GLY A 46 -5.05 -2.49 -3.58
C GLY A 46 -6.07 -1.39 -3.31
N SER A 47 -6.21 -0.89 -2.07
CA SER A 47 -7.19 0.17 -1.78
C SER A 47 -6.76 1.56 -2.24
N LEU A 48 -5.77 2.17 -1.58
CA LEU A 48 -5.24 3.49 -1.96
C LEU A 48 -4.09 3.36 -2.97
N VAL A 49 -3.23 2.37 -2.73
CA VAL A 49 -2.06 2.03 -3.56
C VAL A 49 -1.85 0.52 -3.49
N ASP A 50 -1.12 -0.05 -4.44
CA ASP A 50 -0.68 -1.44 -4.38
C ASP A 50 0.86 -1.49 -4.40
N ILE A 51 1.46 -1.50 -3.21
CA ILE A 51 2.93 -1.55 -3.06
C ILE A 51 3.42 -2.97 -3.30
N LEU A 52 2.72 -3.96 -2.75
CA LEU A 52 3.19 -5.35 -2.77
C LEU A 52 3.16 -5.98 -4.17
N ARG A 53 2.35 -5.44 -5.09
CA ARG A 53 2.33 -5.86 -6.50
C ARG A 53 3.07 -4.92 -7.45
N HIS A 54 3.72 -3.88 -6.96
CA HIS A 54 4.41 -2.93 -7.82
C HIS A 54 5.62 -3.60 -8.52
N PRO A 55 5.75 -3.52 -9.85
CA PRO A 55 6.77 -4.27 -10.61
C PRO A 55 8.21 -3.87 -10.27
N GLY A 56 8.42 -2.67 -9.73
CA GLY A 56 9.73 -2.22 -9.25
C GLY A 56 10.13 -2.76 -7.87
N MET A 57 9.29 -3.54 -7.18
CA MET A 57 9.66 -4.12 -5.90
C MET A 57 10.64 -5.29 -6.09
N ASN A 58 11.67 -5.33 -5.26
CA ASN A 58 12.71 -6.36 -5.31
C ASN A 58 12.26 -7.71 -4.70
N HIS A 59 11.04 -7.79 -4.17
CA HIS A 59 10.43 -8.97 -3.54
C HIS A 59 8.94 -8.99 -3.83
N GLN A 60 8.43 -10.12 -4.31
CA GLN A 60 7.01 -10.29 -4.56
C GLN A 60 6.38 -11.11 -3.43
N VAL A 61 5.31 -10.58 -2.85
CA VAL A 61 4.55 -11.23 -1.78
C VAL A 61 3.28 -11.85 -2.37
N GLU A 62 3.00 -13.12 -2.05
CA GLU A 62 1.72 -13.74 -2.39
C GLU A 62 0.61 -13.14 -1.51
N ILE A 63 -0.52 -12.75 -2.11
CA ILE A 63 -1.59 -12.04 -1.38
C ILE A 63 -2.89 -12.83 -1.44
N VAL A 64 -3.48 -13.08 -0.28
CA VAL A 64 -4.84 -13.60 -0.12
C VAL A 64 -5.65 -12.56 0.66
N SER A 65 -6.77 -12.12 0.11
CA SER A 65 -7.64 -11.10 0.71
C SER A 65 -9.05 -11.65 0.99
N GLY A 66 -9.80 -10.98 1.87
CA GLY A 66 -11.20 -11.31 2.12
C GLY A 66 -11.45 -12.56 2.98
N VAL A 67 -10.45 -13.05 3.72
CA VAL A 67 -10.55 -14.33 4.46
C VAL A 67 -11.53 -14.27 5.64
N ALA A 68 -11.76 -13.09 6.19
CA ALA A 68 -12.86 -12.83 7.11
C ALA A 68 -13.78 -11.81 6.43
N GLY A 69 -15.07 -12.17 6.24
CA GLY A 69 -16.08 -11.28 5.65
C GLY A 69 -16.27 -9.97 6.45
N ARG A 70 -17.32 -9.20 6.16
CA ARG A 70 -17.66 -7.84 6.69
C ARG A 70 -17.40 -7.52 8.18
N ARG A 71 -17.10 -8.50 9.04
CA ARG A 71 -16.74 -8.41 10.47
C ARG A 71 -15.25 -8.20 10.76
N VAL A 72 -14.59 -7.27 10.08
CA VAL A 72 -13.32 -6.68 10.59
C VAL A 72 -13.39 -5.16 10.68
N ARG A 73 -14.49 -4.67 11.23
CA ARG A 73 -14.55 -3.30 11.76
C ARG A 73 -14.75 -3.37 13.26
N ARG A 74 -13.80 -3.93 14.01
CA ARG A 74 -13.62 -3.47 15.39
C ARG A 74 -12.99 -2.10 15.27
N HIS A 75 -13.83 -1.10 15.44
CA HIS A 75 -13.54 0.30 15.22
C HIS A 75 -12.35 0.73 16.10
N PRO A 76 -11.36 1.50 15.58
CA PRO A 76 -10.21 1.97 16.37
C PRO A 76 -10.61 2.69 17.66
N GLN A 77 -11.82 3.26 17.72
CA GLN A 77 -12.37 3.96 18.89
C GLN A 77 -12.63 3.04 20.10
N GLN A 78 -12.81 1.73 19.90
CA GLN A 78 -12.89 0.79 21.02
C GLN A 78 -11.51 0.44 21.59
N LEU A 79 -10.44 0.65 20.81
CA LEU A 79 -9.06 0.50 21.27
C LEU A 79 -8.51 1.82 21.86
N PHE A 80 -9.00 2.97 21.38
CA PHE A 80 -8.64 4.31 21.84
C PHE A 80 -9.89 5.08 22.32
N PRO A 81 -10.41 4.79 23.52
CA PRO A 81 -11.63 5.43 24.05
C PRO A 81 -11.54 6.96 24.21
N HIS A 82 -10.35 7.56 24.12
CA HIS A 82 -10.13 9.00 24.30
C HIS A 82 -9.39 9.69 23.14
N ALA A 83 -9.36 9.11 21.94
CA ALA A 83 -8.88 9.85 20.77
C ALA A 83 -9.80 11.08 20.55
N PRO A 84 -9.27 12.32 20.48
CA PRO A 84 -10.09 13.51 20.29
C PRO A 84 -10.99 13.31 19.07
N ARG A 85 -12.29 13.56 19.23
CA ARG A 85 -13.27 13.44 18.17
C ARG A 85 -12.91 14.46 17.09
N ALA A 86 -12.17 14.04 16.07
CA ALA A 86 -12.01 14.83 14.86
C ALA A 86 -13.42 15.07 14.32
N GLU A 87 -13.85 16.32 14.37
CA GLU A 87 -15.14 16.75 13.86
C GLU A 87 -15.19 16.36 12.38
N LYS A 88 -16.16 15.51 12.03
CA LYS A 88 -16.38 15.12 10.64
C LYS A 88 -16.94 16.33 9.92
N SER A 89 -16.07 17.11 9.30
CA SER A 89 -16.46 18.02 8.22
C SER A 89 -17.06 17.17 7.10
N ALA A 90 -18.37 17.28 6.96
CA ALA A 90 -19.09 16.78 5.81
C ALA A 90 -18.64 17.59 4.60
N GLU A 91 -18.05 16.93 3.60
CA GLU A 91 -17.97 17.50 2.27
C GLU A 91 -18.22 16.40 1.24
N THR A 92 -19.49 16.32 0.86
CA THR A 92 -19.94 15.78 -0.41
C THR A 92 -19.34 16.63 -1.52
N GLY A 93 -18.57 16.03 -2.43
CA GLY A 93 -18.00 16.77 -3.55
C GLY A 93 -17.18 15.89 -4.47
N ALA A 94 -17.80 15.42 -5.54
CA ALA A 94 -17.08 14.98 -6.73
C ALA A 94 -16.27 16.17 -7.27
N ALA A 95 -14.93 16.07 -7.27
CA ALA A 95 -14.09 17.09 -7.91
C ALA A 95 -12.73 16.52 -8.37
N SER A 96 -12.61 16.43 -9.69
CA SER A 96 -11.41 16.68 -10.50
C SER A 96 -10.09 15.99 -10.14
N ARG A 97 -9.79 14.97 -10.94
CA ARG A 97 -8.52 14.25 -11.08
C ARG A 97 -7.36 15.21 -11.39
N LYS A 98 -6.73 15.80 -10.38
CA LYS A 98 -5.39 16.40 -10.53
C LYS A 98 -4.36 15.27 -10.50
N ARG A 99 -3.66 15.07 -11.63
CA ARG A 99 -2.53 14.14 -11.74
C ARG A 99 -1.50 14.51 -10.65
N PRO A 100 -1.07 13.59 -9.77
CA PRO A 100 -0.05 13.91 -8.77
C PRO A 100 1.25 14.24 -9.48
N ALA A 101 1.93 15.31 -9.05
CA ALA A 101 3.16 15.85 -9.65
C ALA A 101 4.28 14.80 -9.84
N ILE A 102 4.21 13.68 -9.11
CA ILE A 102 5.16 12.57 -9.23
C ILE A 102 5.08 11.84 -10.58
N THR A 103 3.92 11.88 -11.27
CA THR A 103 3.80 11.29 -12.62
C THR A 103 4.58 12.09 -13.66
N THR A 104 4.71 13.40 -13.48
CA THR A 104 5.40 14.27 -14.44
C THR A 104 6.91 14.10 -14.36
N TYR A 105 7.45 13.83 -13.17
CA TYR A 105 8.88 13.65 -12.97
C TYR A 105 9.39 12.37 -13.64
N LEU A 106 8.64 11.27 -13.54
CA LEU A 106 9.01 10.00 -14.17
C LEU A 106 8.81 10.03 -15.69
N GLU A 107 7.74 10.65 -16.20
CA GLU A 107 7.53 10.82 -17.65
C GLU A 107 8.63 11.68 -18.30
N ASN A 108 9.06 12.77 -17.63
CA ASN A 108 10.12 13.64 -18.14
C ASN A 108 11.49 12.96 -18.13
N ASN A 109 11.82 12.21 -17.07
CA ASN A 109 13.10 11.50 -17.00
C ASN A 109 13.18 10.35 -18.00
N TYR A 110 12.06 9.63 -18.25
CA TYR A 110 12.04 8.54 -19.24
C TYR A 110 12.16 9.06 -20.68
N ARG A 111 11.55 10.21 -21.01
CA ARG A 111 11.70 10.86 -22.32
C ARG A 111 13.10 11.45 -22.53
N ALA A 112 13.70 12.02 -21.48
CA ALA A 112 15.07 12.53 -21.54
C ALA A 112 16.08 11.41 -21.84
N SER A 113 15.94 10.22 -21.22
CA SER A 113 16.79 9.07 -21.52
C SER A 113 16.55 8.48 -22.91
N ALA A 114 15.32 8.52 -23.43
CA ALA A 114 15.01 8.02 -24.77
C ALA A 114 15.55 8.91 -25.90
N SER A 115 15.63 10.24 -25.68
CA SER A 115 16.19 11.19 -26.65
C SER A 115 17.71 11.06 -26.82
N LEU A 116 18.44 10.64 -25.77
CA LEU A 116 19.89 10.48 -25.82
C LEU A 116 20.32 9.17 -26.51
N ALA A 117 19.42 8.20 -26.65
CA ALA A 117 19.71 6.93 -27.32
C ALA A 117 19.56 6.99 -28.85
N SER A 118 18.96 8.05 -29.42
CA SER A 118 18.72 8.17 -30.87
C SER A 118 19.79 8.99 -31.61
N THR A 119 20.71 9.64 -30.92
CA THR A 119 21.77 10.50 -31.51
C THR A 119 23.16 9.88 -31.45
N ALA A 120 23.29 8.61 -31.03
CA ALA A 120 24.54 7.85 -31.02
C ALA A 120 24.51 6.69 -32.04
N GLY A 121 24.14 7.02 -33.29
CA GLY A 121 24.23 6.14 -34.46
C GLY A 121 24.82 6.89 -35.63
#